data_AF-A0A0K9XUN9-F1
#
_entry.id   AF-A0A0K9XUN9-F1
#
_cell.length_a   1.000
_cell.length_b   1.000
_cell.length_c   1.000
_cell.angle_alpha   90.00
_cell.angle_beta   90.00
_cell.angle_gamma   90.00
#
_symmetry.space_group_name_H-M   'P 1'
#
loop_
_entity.id
_entity.type
_entity.pdbx_description
1 polymer ?
#
loop_
_entity_poly.entity_id
_entity_poly.type
_entity_poly.pdbx_seq_one_letter_code
_entity_poly.pdbx_strand_id
1 'polypeptide(L)'
;MQPGKTQTLKISEKNNSGWMLESETGETAFMSKVFIREEKEIGDEVEVFVYQDDHKLKATTEIPLAEVGEFAVMSCVQSLPTGAFMDWGIIKDLFIPYKQQKTKIIEGKRYLVYLYVDDELELITGTTKFKRNPQYEDVPFRKGDKVELIMMNESELGWNVVINKKYIGLVYTSDVYKKLYPLSEEEGYIKTIREDGKIDVSLQPEGFENIDEFRQKILNKLDENFGLLHLSDKSSPEEIKAELQMSKKNFKKAIGGLYKDKIVDLSNDKIRLL
;
A
#
# COMPACT_ATOMS: atom_id res chain seq x y z
N MET A 1 -3.23 -22.57 16.75
CA MET A 1 -3.57 -22.01 15.42
C MET A 1 -3.55 -20.49 15.53
N GLN A 2 -3.32 -19.75 14.46
CA GLN A 2 -3.27 -18.28 14.49
C GLN A 2 -4.47 -17.70 13.71
N PRO A 3 -5.53 -17.22 14.40
CA PRO A 3 -6.66 -16.61 13.73
C PRO A 3 -6.24 -15.33 12.99
N GLY A 4 -6.78 -15.16 11.79
CA GLY A 4 -6.50 -14.01 10.94
C GLY A 4 -5.14 -14.09 10.25
N LYS A 5 -4.58 -15.30 10.10
CA LYS A 5 -3.31 -15.57 9.43
C LYS A 5 -3.43 -16.70 8.41
N THR A 6 -2.66 -16.58 7.34
CA THR A 6 -2.41 -17.68 6.40
C THR A 6 -1.40 -18.63 7.01
N GLN A 7 -1.69 -19.92 6.96
CA GLN A 7 -0.86 -20.96 7.52
C GLN A 7 -1.12 -22.30 6.85
N THR A 8 -0.16 -23.20 6.96
CA THR A 8 -0.30 -24.57 6.47
C THR A 8 -0.92 -25.45 7.54
N LEU A 9 -1.98 -26.18 7.20
CA LEU A 9 -2.68 -27.13 8.06
C LEU A 9 -2.79 -28.50 7.39
N LYS A 10 -2.89 -29.56 8.19
CA LYS A 10 -3.01 -30.94 7.70
C LYS A 10 -4.46 -31.38 7.64
N ILE A 11 -4.86 -32.09 6.60
CA ILE A 11 -6.20 -32.68 6.50
C ILE A 11 -6.30 -33.85 7.48
N SER A 12 -7.13 -33.72 8.51
CA SER A 12 -7.38 -34.79 9.49
C SER A 12 -8.61 -35.62 9.14
N GLU A 13 -9.66 -34.99 8.60
CA GLU A 13 -10.89 -35.66 8.21
C GLU A 13 -11.48 -35.06 6.92
N LYS A 14 -12.20 -35.89 6.16
CA LYS A 14 -12.93 -35.46 4.94
C LYS A 14 -14.37 -35.93 5.02
N ASN A 15 -15.31 -35.07 4.65
CA ASN A 15 -16.71 -35.42 4.49
C ASN A 15 -17.34 -34.68 3.30
N ASN A 16 -18.63 -34.94 3.04
CA ASN A 16 -19.35 -34.36 1.89
C ASN A 16 -19.53 -32.83 1.96
N SER A 17 -19.28 -32.22 3.12
CA SER A 17 -19.40 -30.77 3.34
C SER A 17 -18.06 -30.05 3.21
N GLY A 18 -16.93 -30.75 3.37
CA GLY A 18 -15.60 -30.16 3.32
C GLY A 18 -14.55 -30.97 4.07
N TRP A 19 -13.46 -30.31 4.44
CA TRP A 19 -12.33 -30.92 5.15
C TRP A 19 -12.20 -30.34 6.56
N MET A 20 -11.84 -31.20 7.52
CA MET A 20 -11.33 -30.77 8.81
C MET A 20 -9.81 -30.64 8.71
N LEU A 21 -9.30 -29.47 9.04
CA LEU A 21 -7.89 -29.16 9.02
C LEU A 21 -7.38 -29.04 10.45
N GLU A 22 -6.23 -29.64 10.74
CA GLU A 22 -5.65 -29.70 12.07
C GLU A 22 -4.24 -29.10 12.05
N SER A 23 -3.95 -28.33 13.10
CA SER A 23 -2.61 -27.78 13.36
C SER A 23 -1.78 -28.73 14.21
N GLU A 24 -0.46 -28.51 14.31
CA GLU A 24 0.43 -29.34 15.13
C GLU A 24 0.05 -29.40 16.62
N THR A 25 -0.67 -28.39 17.12
CA THR A 25 -1.16 -28.30 18.50
C THR A 25 -2.49 -29.03 18.73
N GLY A 26 -3.08 -29.62 17.69
CA GLY A 26 -4.36 -30.33 17.75
C GLY A 26 -5.60 -29.44 17.62
N GLU A 27 -5.43 -28.12 17.41
CA GLU A 27 -6.56 -27.24 17.10
C GLU A 27 -7.06 -27.48 15.67
N THR A 28 -8.39 -27.47 15.50
CA THR A 28 -9.05 -27.79 14.23
C THR A 28 -9.80 -26.60 13.63
N ALA A 29 -9.80 -26.49 12.31
CA ALA A 29 -10.61 -25.54 11.56
C ALA A 29 -11.32 -26.24 10.40
N PHE A 30 -12.59 -25.91 10.19
CA PHE A 30 -13.37 -26.47 9.08
C PHE A 30 -13.18 -25.64 7.80
N MET A 31 -12.86 -26.30 6.69
CA MET A 31 -12.85 -25.71 5.36
C MET A 31 -14.00 -26.26 4.52
N SER A 32 -14.90 -25.39 4.08
CA SER A 32 -16.03 -25.76 3.23
C SER A 32 -15.57 -26.28 1.87
N LYS A 33 -16.31 -27.24 1.30
CA LYS A 33 -16.02 -27.81 -0.01
C LYS A 33 -15.95 -26.80 -1.15
N VAL A 34 -16.62 -25.65 -0.99
CA VAL A 34 -16.63 -24.59 -2.00
C VAL A 34 -15.25 -23.95 -2.20
N PHE A 35 -14.33 -24.11 -1.24
CA PHE A 35 -12.96 -23.60 -1.30
C PHE A 35 -11.93 -24.65 -1.72
N ILE A 36 -12.35 -25.89 -1.99
CA ILE A 36 -11.47 -26.95 -2.45
C ILE A 36 -11.29 -26.79 -3.97
N ARG A 37 -10.07 -26.48 -4.40
CA ARG A 37 -9.71 -26.36 -5.82
C ARG A 37 -9.18 -27.65 -6.43
N GLU A 38 -8.44 -28.40 -5.62
CA GLU A 38 -7.82 -29.67 -6.00
C GLU A 38 -8.11 -30.68 -4.89
N GLU A 39 -8.45 -31.91 -5.27
CA GLU A 39 -8.68 -32.99 -4.31
C GLU A 39 -7.34 -33.43 -3.70
N LYS A 40 -7.30 -33.56 -2.38
CA LYS A 40 -6.13 -34.01 -1.61
C LYS A 40 -6.52 -35.11 -0.64
N GLU A 41 -5.57 -35.94 -0.22
CA GLU A 41 -5.83 -37.06 0.68
C GLU A 41 -5.74 -36.67 2.16
N ILE A 42 -6.32 -37.50 3.03
CA ILE A 42 -6.14 -37.34 4.47
C ILE A 42 -4.65 -37.44 4.78
N GLY A 43 -4.14 -36.45 5.50
CA GLY A 43 -2.74 -36.32 5.84
C GLY A 43 -1.96 -35.35 4.95
N ASP A 44 -2.52 -34.88 3.85
CA ASP A 44 -1.90 -33.84 3.03
C ASP A 44 -1.99 -32.47 3.70
N GLU A 45 -1.06 -31.60 3.33
CA GLU A 45 -0.97 -30.22 3.80
C GLU A 45 -1.67 -29.24 2.84
N VAL A 46 -2.28 -28.20 3.42
CA VAL A 46 -2.99 -27.15 2.69
C VAL A 46 -2.68 -25.80 3.32
N GLU A 47 -2.22 -24.86 2.50
CA GLU A 47 -2.11 -23.45 2.89
C GLU A 47 -3.51 -22.82 2.86
N VAL A 48 -3.94 -22.30 4.01
CA VAL A 48 -5.27 -21.73 4.21
C VAL A 48 -5.21 -20.47 5.07
N PHE A 49 -6.14 -19.56 4.81
CA PHE A 49 -6.41 -18.45 5.70
C PHE A 49 -7.38 -18.90 6.79
N VAL A 50 -6.99 -18.74 8.06
CA VAL A 50 -7.83 -19.08 9.21
C VAL A 50 -8.60 -17.84 9.66
N TYR A 51 -9.92 -17.95 9.75
CA TYR A 51 -10.80 -16.87 10.22
C TYR A 51 -11.80 -17.38 11.25
N GLN A 52 -12.48 -16.46 11.93
CA GLN A 52 -13.53 -16.79 12.90
C GLN A 52 -14.91 -16.52 12.31
N ASP A 53 -15.81 -17.46 12.52
CA ASP A 53 -17.23 -17.29 12.22
C ASP A 53 -18.05 -18.00 13.31
N ASP A 54 -18.98 -17.26 13.92
CA ASP A 54 -19.75 -17.70 15.08
C ASP A 54 -18.88 -18.32 16.19
N HIS A 55 -17.80 -17.61 16.56
CA HIS A 55 -16.80 -18.01 17.57
C HIS A 55 -16.05 -19.32 17.29
N LYS A 56 -16.15 -19.87 16.07
CA LYS A 56 -15.41 -21.08 15.66
C LYS A 56 -14.38 -20.74 14.59
N LEU A 57 -13.27 -21.47 14.61
CA LEU A 57 -12.25 -21.37 13.56
C LEU A 57 -12.74 -22.06 12.29
N LYS A 58 -12.62 -21.32 11.19
CA LYS A 58 -12.86 -21.80 9.83
C LYS A 58 -11.64 -21.49 8.98
N ALA A 59 -11.52 -22.20 7.88
CA ALA A 59 -10.44 -22.06 6.93
C ALA A 59 -10.98 -21.82 5.52
N THR A 60 -10.26 -21.04 4.73
CA THR A 60 -10.54 -20.78 3.31
C THR A 60 -9.25 -20.72 2.51
N THR A 61 -9.32 -21.06 1.22
CA THR A 61 -8.22 -20.84 0.24
C THR A 61 -8.35 -19.49 -0.47
N GLU A 62 -9.36 -18.69 -0.11
CA GLU A 62 -9.46 -17.30 -0.52
C GLU A 62 -8.33 -16.47 0.10
N ILE A 63 -7.88 -15.46 -0.64
CA ILE A 63 -6.78 -14.58 -0.22
C ILE A 63 -7.40 -13.31 0.37
N PRO A 64 -7.23 -13.03 1.67
CA PRO A 64 -7.77 -11.81 2.26
C PRO A 64 -7.01 -10.58 1.76
N LEU A 65 -7.66 -9.42 1.81
CA LEU A 65 -7.01 -8.14 1.50
C LEU A 65 -5.90 -7.78 2.49
N ALA A 66 -6.04 -8.21 3.75
CA ALA A 66 -5.05 -8.05 4.81
C ALA A 66 -5.21 -9.14 5.87
N GLU A 67 -4.12 -9.46 6.54
CA GLU A 67 -4.11 -10.31 7.73
C GLU A 67 -4.15 -9.51 9.03
N VAL A 68 -4.32 -10.18 10.17
CA VAL A 68 -4.13 -9.56 11.49
C VAL A 68 -2.73 -8.94 11.59
N GLY A 69 -2.65 -7.71 12.08
CA GLY A 69 -1.41 -6.93 12.13
C GLY A 69 -1.12 -6.16 10.84
N GLU A 70 -2.03 -6.18 9.86
CA GLU A 70 -1.86 -5.50 8.58
C GLU A 70 -2.96 -4.44 8.32
N PHE A 71 -2.64 -3.54 7.42
CA PHE A 71 -3.51 -2.52 6.87
C PHE A 71 -3.97 -2.91 5.46
N ALA A 72 -5.22 -2.62 5.14
CA ALA A 72 -5.73 -2.68 3.77
C ALA A 72 -6.80 -1.62 3.51
N VAL A 73 -6.99 -1.30 2.23
CA VAL A 73 -8.14 -0.49 1.79
C VAL A 73 -9.32 -1.41 1.56
N MET A 74 -10.39 -1.23 2.33
CA MET A 74 -11.60 -2.05 2.26
C MET A 74 -12.83 -1.21 1.95
N SER A 75 -13.76 -1.78 1.20
CA SER A 75 -15.08 -1.19 0.94
C SER A 75 -16.04 -1.55 2.06
N CYS A 76 -16.86 -0.60 2.51
CA CYS A 76 -17.93 -0.89 3.46
C CYS A 76 -19.10 -1.57 2.74
N VAL A 77 -19.40 -2.81 3.11
CA VAL A 77 -20.52 -3.61 2.60
C VAL A 77 -21.83 -3.20 3.29
N GLN A 78 -21.78 -2.93 4.61
CA GLN A 78 -22.95 -2.55 5.38
C GLN A 78 -22.58 -1.67 6.58
N SER A 79 -23.36 -0.63 6.85
CA SER A 79 -23.21 0.21 8.04
C SER A 79 -24.41 0.09 8.97
N LEU A 80 -24.15 -0.20 10.26
CA LEU A 80 -25.15 -0.35 11.32
C LEU A 80 -24.85 0.60 12.50
N PRO A 81 -25.80 0.83 13.42
CA PRO A 81 -25.53 1.62 14.63
C PRO A 81 -24.42 1.04 15.52
N THR A 82 -24.23 -0.28 15.51
CA THR A 82 -23.22 -0.99 16.33
C THR A 82 -21.82 -0.96 15.72
N GLY A 83 -21.71 -0.78 14.40
CA GLY A 83 -20.45 -0.89 13.67
C GLY A 83 -20.66 -0.97 12.16
N ALA A 84 -19.64 -1.42 11.43
CA ALA A 84 -19.70 -1.59 9.98
C ALA A 84 -19.06 -2.90 9.57
N PHE A 85 -19.54 -3.49 8.49
CA PHE A 85 -18.98 -4.67 7.85
C PHE A 85 -18.20 -4.23 6.62
N MET A 86 -16.94 -4.64 6.57
CA MET A 86 -15.98 -4.30 5.53
C MET A 86 -15.67 -5.54 4.70
N ASP A 87 -15.61 -5.36 3.38
CA ASP A 87 -15.20 -6.40 2.44
C ASP A 87 -13.74 -6.78 2.75
N TRP A 88 -13.54 -8.00 3.24
CA TRP A 88 -12.24 -8.52 3.62
C TRP A 88 -11.54 -9.26 2.46
N GLY A 89 -12.21 -9.45 1.32
CA GLY A 89 -11.70 -10.24 0.20
C GLY A 89 -11.87 -11.76 0.36
N ILE A 90 -12.56 -12.19 1.42
CA ILE A 90 -12.98 -13.58 1.64
C ILE A 90 -14.49 -13.63 1.84
N ILE A 91 -15.09 -14.83 1.92
CA ILE A 91 -16.53 -15.03 2.13
C ILE A 91 -17.12 -14.29 3.34
N LYS A 92 -16.28 -13.92 4.32
CA LYS A 92 -16.67 -13.27 5.56
C LYS A 92 -16.26 -11.80 5.56
N ASP A 93 -17.22 -10.92 5.76
CA ASP A 93 -16.94 -9.50 6.02
C ASP A 93 -16.31 -9.29 7.40
N LEU A 94 -15.34 -8.37 7.47
CA LEU A 94 -14.69 -7.94 8.70
C LEU A 94 -15.56 -6.91 9.43
N PHE A 95 -15.90 -7.18 10.69
CA PHE A 95 -16.67 -6.24 11.50
C PHE A 95 -15.75 -5.20 12.17
N ILE A 96 -16.13 -3.92 12.09
CA ILE A 96 -15.49 -2.79 12.77
C ILE A 96 -16.49 -2.15 13.75
N PRO A 97 -16.32 -2.33 15.07
CA PRO A 97 -17.15 -1.71 16.08
C PRO A 97 -17.17 -0.19 15.95
N TYR A 98 -18.32 0.45 16.25
CA TYR A 98 -18.46 1.90 16.17
C TYR A 98 -17.37 2.65 16.97
N LYS A 99 -16.99 2.12 18.14
CA LYS A 99 -15.92 2.68 18.99
C LYS A 99 -14.55 2.68 18.32
N GLN A 100 -14.32 1.85 17.31
CA GLN A 100 -13.08 1.72 16.55
C GLN A 100 -13.11 2.50 15.21
N GLN A 101 -14.17 3.27 14.97
CA GLN A 101 -14.31 4.10 13.77
C GLN A 101 -13.89 5.54 14.04
N LYS A 102 -12.83 6.03 13.37
CA LYS A 102 -12.36 7.41 13.54
C LYS A 102 -13.44 8.43 13.18
N THR A 103 -14.17 8.12 12.12
CA THR A 103 -15.39 8.80 11.69
C THR A 103 -16.39 7.71 11.31
N LYS A 104 -17.69 8.01 11.38
CA LYS A 104 -18.73 7.05 10.97
C LYS A 104 -18.46 6.50 9.57
N ILE A 105 -18.36 5.17 9.47
CA ILE A 105 -18.19 4.47 8.20
C ILE A 105 -19.51 4.48 7.43
N ILE A 106 -19.44 4.80 6.14
CA ILE A 106 -20.58 4.92 5.24
C ILE A 106 -20.52 3.76 4.24
N GLU A 107 -21.65 3.10 4.05
CA GLU A 107 -21.83 2.03 3.07
C GLU A 107 -21.40 2.45 1.66
N GLY A 108 -20.76 1.54 0.93
CA GLY A 108 -20.23 1.76 -0.42
C GLY A 108 -18.96 2.62 -0.50
N LYS A 109 -18.47 3.19 0.61
CA LYS A 109 -17.20 3.95 0.63
C LYS A 109 -16.02 3.06 1.03
N ARG A 110 -14.82 3.50 0.62
CA ARG A 110 -13.54 2.84 0.92
C ARG A 110 -12.85 3.49 2.10
N TYR A 111 -12.20 2.68 2.93
CA TYR A 111 -11.48 3.11 4.12
C TYR A 111 -10.18 2.33 4.27
N LEU A 112 -9.15 2.98 4.80
CA LEU A 112 -7.96 2.28 5.30
C LEU A 112 -8.27 1.68 6.66
N VAL A 113 -8.14 0.37 6.78
CA VAL A 113 -8.47 -0.43 7.97
C VAL A 113 -7.21 -1.14 8.45
N TYR A 114 -6.97 -1.13 9.75
CA TYR A 114 -5.98 -1.98 10.42
C TYR A 114 -6.66 -3.15 11.11
N LEU A 115 -6.15 -4.36 10.94
CA LEU A 115 -6.72 -5.58 11.52
C LEU A 115 -5.98 -5.98 12.78
N TYR A 116 -6.74 -6.39 13.79
CA TYR A 116 -6.22 -6.88 15.06
C TYR A 116 -7.17 -7.90 15.69
N VAL A 117 -6.69 -8.62 16.69
CA VAL A 117 -7.54 -9.45 17.56
C VAL A 117 -7.90 -8.59 18.76
N ASP A 118 -9.18 -8.46 19.06
CA ASP A 118 -9.65 -7.79 20.26
C ASP A 118 -9.28 -8.62 21.49
N ASP A 119 -8.51 -8.05 22.41
CA ASP A 119 -7.97 -8.79 23.57
C ASP A 119 -9.06 -9.25 24.56
N GLU A 120 -10.20 -8.55 24.61
CA GLU A 120 -11.29 -8.90 25.54
C GLU A 120 -12.21 -9.98 24.95
N LEU A 121 -12.49 -9.89 23.65
CA LEU A 121 -13.44 -10.78 22.96
C LEU A 121 -12.75 -11.95 22.26
N GLU A 122 -11.43 -11.92 22.10
CA GLU A 122 -10.62 -12.84 21.30
C GLU A 122 -11.14 -12.97 19.86
N LEU A 123 -11.72 -11.89 19.33
CA LEU A 123 -12.31 -11.83 18.00
C LEU A 123 -11.47 -10.99 17.04
N ILE A 124 -11.29 -11.48 15.81
CA ILE A 124 -10.68 -10.69 14.75
C ILE A 124 -11.62 -9.53 14.38
N THR A 125 -11.07 -8.32 14.39
CA THR A 125 -11.79 -7.10 14.06
C THR A 125 -10.88 -6.10 13.36
N GLY A 126 -11.43 -4.96 12.96
CA GLY A 126 -10.69 -3.86 12.35
C GLY A 126 -10.86 -2.55 13.09
N THR A 127 -9.99 -1.59 12.77
CA THR A 127 -10.08 -0.22 13.25
C THR A 127 -9.67 0.76 12.15
N THR A 128 -10.30 1.94 12.14
CA THR A 128 -9.83 3.11 11.38
C THR A 128 -9.21 4.16 12.32
N LYS A 129 -9.11 3.84 13.62
CA LYS A 129 -8.47 4.63 14.67
C LYS A 129 -7.09 4.05 14.98
N PHE A 130 -6.09 4.46 14.23
CA PHE A 130 -4.69 4.12 14.50
C PHE A 130 -3.85 5.39 14.70
N LYS A 131 -2.71 5.23 15.37
CA LYS A 131 -1.74 6.32 15.57
C LYS A 131 -1.21 6.76 14.20
N ARG A 132 -1.13 8.08 13.97
CA ARG A 132 -0.63 8.62 12.70
C ARG A 132 0.90 8.53 12.57
N ASN A 133 1.61 8.66 13.69
CA ASN A 133 3.07 8.70 13.73
C ASN A 133 3.60 7.66 14.70
N PRO A 134 3.40 6.36 14.42
CA PRO A 134 4.03 5.29 15.20
C PRO A 134 5.56 5.37 15.08
N GLN A 135 6.23 4.86 16.09
CA GLN A 135 7.68 4.67 16.12
C GLN A 135 7.90 3.17 16.07
N TYR A 136 8.84 2.75 15.22
CA TYR A 136 9.14 1.34 15.02
C TYR A 136 10.59 1.07 15.40
N GLU A 137 10.78 -0.07 16.05
CA GLU A 137 12.07 -0.69 16.30
C GLU A 137 12.19 -1.91 15.37
N ASP A 138 13.41 -2.23 14.95
CA ASP A 138 13.72 -3.46 14.18
C ASP A 138 12.85 -3.71 12.94
N VAL A 139 12.78 -2.72 12.05
CA VAL A 139 12.08 -2.88 10.76
C VAL A 139 12.84 -3.84 9.83
N PRO A 140 12.14 -4.65 9.00
CA PRO A 140 12.74 -5.73 8.21
C PRO A 140 13.39 -5.25 6.90
N PHE A 141 13.53 -3.94 6.70
CA PHE A 141 14.05 -3.34 5.48
C PHE A 141 15.17 -2.35 5.79
N ARG A 142 15.96 -2.06 4.76
CA ARG A 142 17.11 -1.16 4.78
C ARG A 142 16.89 0.00 3.82
N LYS A 143 17.72 1.03 3.97
CA LYS A 143 17.77 2.14 3.03
C LYS A 143 17.97 1.63 1.59
N GLY A 144 17.14 2.11 0.67
CA GLY A 144 17.13 1.74 -0.75
C GLY A 144 16.16 0.60 -1.10
N ASP A 145 15.64 -0.14 -0.12
CA ASP A 145 14.73 -1.25 -0.39
C ASP A 145 13.44 -0.76 -1.04
N LYS A 146 13.00 -1.48 -2.07
CA LYS A 146 11.73 -1.26 -2.76
C LYS A 146 10.58 -1.79 -1.92
N VAL A 147 9.51 -1.01 -1.82
CA VAL A 147 8.36 -1.27 -0.95
C VAL A 147 7.05 -0.88 -1.62
N GLU A 148 5.97 -1.57 -1.23
CA GLU A 148 4.61 -1.24 -1.63
C GLU A 148 4.02 -0.22 -0.66
N LEU A 149 3.33 0.77 -1.20
CA LEU A 149 2.75 1.88 -0.46
C LEU A 149 1.24 1.94 -0.63
N ILE A 150 0.53 2.25 0.46
CA ILE A 150 -0.85 2.72 0.40
C ILE A 150 -0.86 4.18 0.86
N MET A 151 -1.29 5.07 -0.02
CA MET A 151 -1.39 6.50 0.26
C MET A 151 -2.48 6.76 1.30
N MET A 152 -2.16 7.32 2.47
CA MET A 152 -3.15 7.52 3.55
C MET A 152 -3.82 8.88 3.44
N ASN A 153 -3.07 9.93 3.74
CA ASN A 153 -3.52 11.31 3.73
C ASN A 153 -2.33 12.26 3.59
N GLU A 154 -2.62 13.41 3.00
CA GLU A 154 -1.69 14.54 2.96
C GLU A 154 -1.60 15.23 4.35
N SER A 155 -0.45 15.82 4.61
CA SER A 155 -0.10 16.62 5.78
C SER A 155 0.82 17.75 5.32
N GLU A 156 1.12 18.71 6.20
CA GLU A 156 2.01 19.84 5.87
C GLU A 156 3.41 19.41 5.41
N LEU A 157 3.92 18.30 5.95
CA LEU A 157 5.25 17.78 5.59
C LEU A 157 5.24 16.96 4.29
N GLY A 158 4.09 16.46 3.87
CA GLY A 158 3.93 15.54 2.75
C GLY A 158 2.87 14.48 3.01
N TRP A 159 3.04 13.29 2.44
CA TRP A 159 2.06 12.22 2.45
C TRP A 159 2.40 11.13 3.46
N ASN A 160 1.46 10.84 4.35
CA ASN A 160 1.53 9.65 5.19
C ASN A 160 1.20 8.43 4.34
N VAL A 161 1.99 7.37 4.47
CA VAL A 161 1.86 6.15 3.67
C VAL A 161 1.94 4.93 4.56
N VAL A 162 1.19 3.88 4.23
CA VAL A 162 1.44 2.54 4.78
C VAL A 162 2.46 1.84 3.90
N ILE A 163 3.49 1.25 4.50
CA ILE A 163 4.57 0.50 3.86
C ILE A 163 4.34 -0.99 4.09
N ASN A 164 4.31 -1.78 3.00
CA ASN A 164 4.15 -3.24 3.02
C ASN A 164 3.04 -3.70 3.96
N LYS A 165 1.90 -2.99 3.93
CA LYS A 165 0.72 -3.19 4.78
C LYS A 165 0.97 -3.14 6.29
N LYS A 166 2.16 -2.81 6.82
CA LYS A 166 2.48 -2.96 8.26
C LYS A 166 2.97 -1.70 8.94
N TYR A 167 3.77 -0.90 8.24
CA TYR A 167 4.44 0.25 8.83
C TYR A 167 3.83 1.55 8.30
N ILE A 168 3.87 2.62 9.08
CA ILE A 168 3.52 3.96 8.60
C ILE A 168 4.81 4.76 8.39
N GLY A 169 4.92 5.39 7.23
CA GLY A 169 6.02 6.30 6.90
C GLY A 169 5.53 7.60 6.28
N LEU A 170 6.49 8.42 5.85
CA LEU A 170 6.26 9.74 5.28
C LEU A 170 6.99 9.90 3.95
N VAL A 171 6.27 10.30 2.90
CA VAL A 171 6.85 10.83 1.67
C VAL A 171 6.81 12.36 1.75
N TYR A 172 7.95 13.01 1.77
CA TYR A 172 8.02 14.47 1.87
C TYR A 172 7.44 15.17 0.64
N THR A 173 6.81 16.33 0.82
CA THR A 173 6.29 17.16 -0.29
C THR A 173 7.36 17.44 -1.34
N SER A 174 8.62 17.63 -0.94
CA SER A 174 9.75 17.81 -1.86
C SER A 174 10.01 16.63 -2.78
N ASP A 175 9.62 15.42 -2.39
CA ASP A 175 9.86 14.16 -3.11
C ASP A 175 8.62 13.70 -3.90
N VAL A 176 7.48 14.39 -3.76
CA VAL A 176 6.24 14.09 -4.50
C VAL A 176 6.24 14.85 -5.81
N TYR A 177 6.61 14.19 -6.90
CA TYR A 177 6.63 14.82 -8.23
C TYR A 177 5.40 14.49 -9.09
N LYS A 178 4.47 13.67 -8.61
CA LYS A 178 3.24 13.31 -9.34
C LYS A 178 2.02 13.61 -8.49
N LYS A 179 0.84 13.62 -9.12
CA LYS A 179 -0.42 13.71 -8.39
C LYS A 179 -0.70 12.39 -7.68
N LEU A 180 -0.95 12.46 -6.38
CA LEU A 180 -1.28 11.32 -5.53
C LEU A 180 -2.73 11.43 -5.05
N TYR A 181 -3.34 10.29 -4.79
CA TYR A 181 -4.72 10.21 -4.33
C TYR A 181 -4.81 9.40 -3.03
N PRO A 182 -5.62 9.80 -2.05
CA PRO A 182 -5.85 8.98 -0.86
C PRO A 182 -6.35 7.60 -1.24
N LEU A 183 -5.88 6.57 -0.52
CA LEU A 183 -6.19 5.15 -0.71
C LEU A 183 -5.73 4.56 -2.05
N SER A 184 -4.89 5.26 -2.81
CA SER A 184 -4.19 4.68 -3.96
C SER A 184 -2.98 3.88 -3.53
N GLU A 185 -2.61 2.90 -4.36
CA GLU A 185 -1.40 2.11 -4.19
C GLU A 185 -0.28 2.67 -5.04
N GLU A 186 0.93 2.65 -4.49
CA GLU A 186 2.13 3.17 -5.13
C GLU A 186 3.34 2.28 -4.83
N GLU A 187 4.37 2.41 -5.66
CA GLU A 187 5.68 1.85 -5.37
C GLU A 187 6.59 2.94 -4.79
N GLY A 188 7.39 2.58 -3.79
CA GLY A 188 8.38 3.47 -3.22
C GLY A 188 9.63 2.77 -2.74
N TYR A 189 10.50 3.55 -2.12
CA TYR A 189 11.82 3.15 -1.69
C TYR A 189 12.09 3.71 -0.29
N ILE A 190 12.65 2.89 0.59
CA ILE A 190 13.05 3.35 1.93
C ILE A 190 14.16 4.37 1.79
N LYS A 191 13.91 5.62 2.19
CA LYS A 191 14.88 6.71 2.11
C LYS A 191 15.74 6.77 3.35
N THR A 192 15.11 6.77 4.52
CA THR A 192 15.81 6.81 5.82
C THR A 192 14.95 6.14 6.88
N ILE A 193 15.58 5.32 7.72
CA ILE A 193 15.01 4.90 9.00
C ILE A 193 15.68 5.77 10.05
N ARG A 194 14.88 6.59 10.73
CA ARG A 194 15.38 7.62 11.64
C ARG A 194 15.66 7.04 13.02
N GLU A 195 16.53 7.68 13.78
CA GLU A 195 16.84 7.29 15.17
C GLU A 195 15.60 7.32 16.07
N ASP A 196 14.60 8.15 15.76
CA ASP A 196 13.31 8.21 16.47
C ASP A 196 12.28 7.16 16.02
N GLY A 197 12.71 6.16 15.23
CA GLY A 197 11.88 5.05 14.75
C GLY A 197 10.89 5.43 13.64
N LYS A 198 10.98 6.65 13.10
CA LYS A 198 10.17 7.09 11.95
C LYS A 198 10.81 6.69 10.63
N ILE A 199 9.98 6.52 9.60
CA ILE A 199 10.40 5.99 8.31
C ILE A 199 10.10 6.99 7.22
N ASP A 200 11.15 7.49 6.57
CA ASP A 200 11.04 8.37 5.41
C ASP A 200 11.09 7.52 4.14
N VAL A 201 10.21 7.82 3.21
CA VAL A 201 10.02 7.08 1.96
C VAL A 201 10.16 8.03 0.77
N SER A 202 10.68 7.51 -0.34
CA SER A 202 10.74 8.19 -1.62
C SER A 202 9.90 7.44 -2.66
N LEU A 203 9.29 8.17 -3.60
CA LEU A 203 8.59 7.57 -4.75
C LEU A 203 9.54 7.26 -5.92
N GLN A 204 10.83 7.52 -5.73
CA GLN A 204 11.91 7.23 -6.69
C GLN A 204 13.11 6.67 -5.94
N PRO A 205 13.90 5.78 -6.54
CA PRO A 205 15.09 5.25 -5.87
C PRO A 205 16.11 6.36 -5.60
N GLU A 206 16.93 6.17 -4.56
CA GLU A 206 17.95 7.15 -4.22
C GLU A 206 19.01 7.22 -5.32
N GLY A 207 19.43 8.43 -5.69
CA GLY A 207 20.37 8.61 -6.80
C GLY A 207 19.78 8.28 -8.17
N PHE A 208 18.44 8.16 -8.29
CA PHE A 208 17.74 8.11 -9.57
C PHE A 208 17.94 9.43 -10.33
N GLU A 209 19.11 9.53 -10.93
CA GLU A 209 19.49 10.46 -11.97
C GLU A 209 19.29 9.74 -13.29
N ASN A 210 18.07 9.25 -13.55
CA ASN A 210 17.73 8.70 -14.86
C ASN A 210 17.61 9.88 -15.81
N ILE A 211 18.76 10.50 -16.12
CA ILE A 211 18.87 11.67 -16.97
C ILE A 211 18.18 11.35 -18.28
N ASP A 212 18.31 10.13 -18.80
CA ASP A 212 17.63 9.71 -20.02
C ASP A 212 16.10 9.67 -19.91
N GLU A 213 15.55 9.25 -18.77
CA GLU A 213 14.09 9.32 -18.54
C GLU A 213 13.62 10.78 -18.37
N PHE A 214 14.37 11.61 -17.64
CA PHE A 214 14.04 13.03 -17.51
C PHE A 214 14.18 13.76 -18.85
N ARG A 215 15.18 13.41 -19.66
CA ARG A 215 15.35 13.89 -21.03
C ARG A 215 14.15 13.48 -21.89
N GLN A 216 13.76 12.21 -21.83
CA GLN A 216 12.60 11.71 -22.58
C GLN A 216 11.32 12.42 -22.15
N LYS A 217 11.14 12.66 -20.84
CA LYS A 217 9.98 13.39 -20.31
C LYS A 217 9.92 14.83 -20.82
N ILE A 218 11.07 15.51 -20.89
CA ILE A 218 11.17 16.85 -21.47
C ILE A 218 10.87 16.82 -22.98
N LEU A 219 11.39 15.82 -23.71
CA LEU A 219 11.12 15.67 -25.15
C LEU A 219 9.63 15.41 -25.42
N ASN A 220 9.01 14.48 -24.70
CA ASN A 220 7.58 14.21 -24.81
C ASN A 220 6.76 15.48 -24.54
N LYS A 221 7.14 16.25 -23.51
CA LYS A 221 6.45 17.50 -23.17
C LYS A 221 6.68 18.61 -24.20
N LEU A 222 7.86 18.67 -24.83
CA LEU A 222 8.11 19.55 -25.97
C LEU A 222 7.22 19.15 -27.16
N ASP A 223 7.15 17.87 -27.50
CA ASP A 223 6.32 17.36 -28.59
C ASP A 223 4.83 17.68 -28.38
N GLU A 224 4.31 17.47 -27.15
CA GLU A 224 2.95 17.84 -26.76
C GLU A 224 2.66 19.35 -26.94
N ASN A 225 3.69 20.20 -26.76
CA ASN A 225 3.59 21.64 -26.88
C ASN A 225 4.21 22.19 -28.18
N PHE A 226 4.15 21.41 -29.26
CA PHE A 226 4.60 21.81 -30.61
C PHE A 226 6.07 22.27 -30.65
N GLY A 227 6.92 21.59 -29.90
CA GLY A 227 8.35 21.83 -29.80
C GLY A 227 8.73 23.02 -28.92
N LEU A 228 7.84 23.53 -28.06
CA LEU A 228 8.12 24.71 -27.24
C LEU A 228 7.68 24.52 -25.78
N LEU A 229 8.59 24.80 -24.84
CA LEU A 229 8.28 24.87 -23.41
C LEU A 229 8.68 26.22 -22.84
N HIS A 230 7.78 26.88 -22.12
CA HIS A 230 8.05 28.13 -21.42
C HIS A 230 8.69 27.89 -20.05
N LEU A 231 9.78 27.13 -20.05
CA LEU A 231 10.63 26.87 -18.90
C LEU A 231 12.09 27.16 -19.25
N SER A 232 12.88 27.56 -18.27
CA SER A 232 14.32 27.73 -18.40
C SER A 232 15.05 27.39 -17.10
N ASP A 233 16.39 27.42 -17.10
CA ASP A 233 17.20 27.17 -15.90
C ASP A 233 16.94 28.16 -14.75
N LYS A 234 16.28 29.29 -15.07
CA LYS A 234 15.83 30.33 -14.15
C LYS A 234 14.45 30.05 -13.55
N SER A 235 13.61 29.21 -14.18
CA SER A 235 12.28 28.83 -13.67
C SER A 235 12.33 28.32 -12.24
N SER A 236 11.29 28.61 -11.46
CA SER A 236 11.22 28.21 -10.06
C SER A 236 11.16 26.67 -9.92
N PRO A 237 11.61 26.10 -8.79
CA PRO A 237 11.41 24.68 -8.50
C PRO A 237 9.94 24.27 -8.62
N GLU A 238 9.02 25.14 -8.22
CA GLU A 238 7.58 24.91 -8.26
C GLU A 238 7.04 24.83 -9.70
N GLU A 239 7.47 25.73 -10.59
CA GLU A 239 7.09 25.72 -12.01
C GLU A 239 7.57 24.45 -12.72
N ILE A 240 8.85 24.09 -12.54
CA ILE A 240 9.45 22.89 -13.13
C ILE A 240 8.72 21.63 -12.63
N LYS A 241 8.41 21.60 -11.34
CA LYS A 241 7.71 20.47 -10.73
C LYS A 241 6.28 20.33 -11.25
N ALA A 242 5.57 21.44 -11.42
CA ALA A 242 4.19 21.44 -11.91
C ALA A 242 4.10 20.92 -13.35
N GLU A 243 5.01 21.36 -14.22
CA GLU A 243 4.96 21.05 -15.65
C GLU A 243 5.62 19.71 -15.99
N LEU A 244 6.78 19.42 -15.38
CA LEU A 244 7.65 18.32 -15.75
C LEU A 244 7.79 17.25 -14.67
N GLN A 245 7.20 17.47 -13.48
CA GLN A 245 7.16 16.46 -12.43
C GLN A 245 8.57 15.90 -12.13
N MET A 246 9.54 16.81 -11.92
CA MET A 246 10.93 16.48 -11.54
C MET A 246 11.57 17.64 -10.76
N SER A 247 12.71 17.38 -10.11
CA SER A 247 13.45 18.40 -9.36
C SER A 247 14.16 19.41 -10.27
N LYS A 248 14.36 20.65 -9.81
CA LYS A 248 15.15 21.67 -10.54
C LYS A 248 16.59 21.20 -10.83
N LYS A 249 17.18 20.39 -9.94
CA LYS A 249 18.50 19.78 -10.14
C LYS A 249 18.48 18.80 -11.32
N ASN A 250 17.51 17.90 -11.37
CA ASN A 250 17.37 16.91 -12.45
C ASN A 250 17.02 17.58 -13.77
N PHE A 251 16.13 18.59 -13.76
CA PHE A 251 15.81 19.41 -14.91
C PHE A 251 17.05 20.08 -15.51
N LYS A 252 17.87 20.78 -14.70
CA LYS A 252 19.10 21.43 -15.18
C LYS A 252 20.07 20.44 -15.81
N LYS A 253 20.22 19.24 -15.21
CA LYS A 253 21.04 18.16 -15.79
C LYS A 253 20.46 17.67 -17.13
N ALA A 254 19.16 17.42 -17.19
CA ALA A 254 18.49 16.88 -18.38
C ALA A 254 18.50 17.86 -19.56
N ILE A 255 18.13 19.14 -19.36
CA ILE A 255 18.21 20.16 -20.43
C ILE A 255 19.65 20.41 -20.86
N GLY A 256 20.61 20.35 -19.93
CA GLY A 256 22.03 20.47 -20.24
C GLY A 256 22.54 19.32 -21.11
N GLY A 257 22.04 18.10 -20.89
CA GLY A 257 22.29 16.95 -21.77
C GLY A 257 21.68 17.13 -23.16
N LEU A 258 20.38 17.46 -23.23
CA LEU A 258 19.68 17.69 -24.51
C LEU A 258 20.32 18.81 -25.36
N TYR A 259 20.79 19.87 -24.70
CA TYR A 259 21.47 20.98 -25.37
C TYR A 259 22.83 20.56 -25.92
N LYS A 260 23.62 19.81 -25.14
CA LYS A 260 24.91 19.25 -25.62
C LYS A 260 24.73 18.35 -26.83
N ASP A 261 23.66 17.57 -26.84
CA ASP A 261 23.33 16.65 -27.94
C ASP A 261 22.65 17.37 -29.13
N LYS A 262 22.48 18.70 -29.06
CA LYS A 262 21.86 19.55 -30.09
C LYS A 262 20.44 19.12 -30.46
N ILE A 263 19.69 18.62 -29.48
CA ILE A 263 18.28 18.24 -29.65
C ILE A 263 17.37 19.44 -29.33
N VAL A 264 17.80 20.32 -28.42
CA VAL A 264 17.04 21.51 -28.02
C VAL A 264 17.90 22.76 -28.03
N ASP A 265 17.27 23.90 -28.26
CA ASP A 265 17.83 25.23 -28.04
C ASP A 265 17.32 25.81 -26.71
N LEU A 266 18.22 26.47 -25.96
CA LEU A 266 17.94 27.02 -24.65
C LEU A 266 17.99 28.55 -24.72
N SER A 267 16.84 29.18 -24.57
CA SER A 267 16.69 30.63 -24.45
C SER A 267 16.47 31.03 -22.99
N ASN A 268 16.51 32.35 -22.70
CA ASN A 268 16.35 32.87 -21.34
C ASN A 268 15.04 32.47 -20.64
N ASP A 269 13.98 32.27 -21.43
CA ASP A 269 12.59 32.09 -20.97
C ASP A 269 11.93 30.81 -21.53
N LYS A 270 12.63 30.05 -22.38
CA LYS A 270 12.04 28.90 -23.08
C LYS A 270 13.06 27.88 -23.55
N ILE A 271 12.59 26.65 -23.72
CA ILE A 271 13.27 25.55 -24.39
C ILE A 271 12.55 25.29 -25.70
N ARG A 272 13.29 25.11 -26.79
CA ARG A 272 12.74 24.82 -28.11
C ARG A 272 13.36 23.54 -28.67
N LEU A 273 12.55 22.66 -29.25
CA LEU A 273 13.03 21.50 -30.01
C LEU A 273 13.62 21.98 -31.35
N LEU A 274 14.80 21.44 -31.70
CA LEU A 274 15.50 21.78 -32.95
C LEU A 274 14.99 20.99 -34.15
#